data_AF-A0A0L7LLI8-F1
#
_entry.id   AF-A0A0L7LLI8-F1
#
_cell.length_a   1.000
_cell.length_b   1.000
_cell.length_c   1.000
_cell.angle_alpha   90.00
_cell.angle_beta   90.00
_cell.angle_gamma   90.00
#
_symmetry.space_group_name_H-M   'P 1'
#
loop_
_entity.id
_entity.type
_entity.pdbx_description
1 polymer ?
#
loop_
_entity_poly.entity_id
_entity_poly.type
_entity_poly.pdbx_seq_one_letter_code
_entity_poly.pdbx_strand_id
1 'polypeptide(L)'
;MTPSHYVRTRLPPDLIRIVRLPDRIGVTQARMAGSRSATGSVLIFLDSHCEGAPDWMRPLLHRIKHRRDAVLTPVIDVINEHTFKYQARDVQWDSAPEREKKRRGSNISPTRRVH
;
A
#
# COMPACT_ATOMS: atom_id res chain seq x y z
N MET A 1 -2.55 17.89 -20.56
CA MET A 1 -3.62 16.85 -20.40
C MET A 1 -3.86 16.62 -18.92
N THR A 2 -5.10 16.64 -18.42
CA THR A 2 -5.37 16.45 -16.98
C THR A 2 -5.49 14.96 -16.62
N PRO A 3 -5.22 14.55 -15.36
CA PRO A 3 -5.40 13.16 -14.93
C PRO A 3 -6.81 12.62 -15.21
N SER A 4 -7.83 13.46 -15.00
CA SER A 4 -9.23 13.13 -15.29
C SER A 4 -9.50 12.92 -16.77
N HIS A 5 -8.81 13.65 -17.66
CA HIS A 5 -8.91 13.41 -19.10
C HIS A 5 -8.31 12.07 -19.48
N TYR A 6 -7.11 11.75 -18.98
CA TYR A 6 -6.42 10.48 -19.28
C TYR A 6 -7.25 9.27 -18.83
N VAL A 7 -7.73 9.27 -17.58
CA VAL A 7 -8.54 8.16 -17.05
C VAL A 7 -9.78 7.91 -17.90
N ARG A 8 -10.47 8.97 -18.32
CA ARG A 8 -11.70 8.84 -19.12
C ARG A 8 -11.45 8.33 -20.54
N THR A 9 -10.30 8.64 -21.15
CA THR A 9 -10.06 8.35 -22.58
C THR A 9 -9.17 7.14 -22.81
N ARG A 10 -8.41 6.69 -21.82
CA ARG A 10 -7.40 5.63 -21.97
C ARG A 10 -7.65 4.37 -21.15
N LEU A 11 -8.61 4.39 -20.22
CA LEU A 11 -8.89 3.27 -19.33
C LEU A 11 -10.37 2.86 -19.42
N PRO A 12 -10.71 1.61 -19.04
CA PRO A 12 -12.09 1.16 -19.05
C PRO A 12 -13.01 2.10 -18.25
N PRO A 13 -14.23 2.36 -18.76
CA PRO A 13 -15.20 3.19 -18.04
C PRO A 13 -15.50 2.58 -16.67
N ASP A 14 -15.75 3.45 -15.68
CA ASP A 14 -16.12 3.11 -14.30
C ASP A 14 -15.09 2.29 -13.50
N LEU A 15 -13.93 1.96 -14.08
CA LEU A 15 -12.86 1.25 -13.38
C LEU A 15 -12.11 2.14 -12.38
N ILE A 16 -11.90 3.41 -12.71
CA ILE A 16 -11.13 4.36 -11.90
C ILE A 16 -11.95 5.59 -11.58
N ARG A 17 -12.04 5.93 -10.29
CA ARG A 17 -12.65 7.16 -9.79
C ARG A 17 -11.61 8.04 -9.11
N ILE A 18 -11.50 9.29 -9.56
CA ILE A 18 -10.64 10.30 -8.95
C ILE A 18 -11.45 11.09 -7.93
N VAL A 19 -11.09 11.01 -6.65
CA VAL A 19 -11.66 11.86 -5.59
C VAL A 19 -10.74 13.05 -5.38
N ARG A 20 -11.21 14.26 -5.70
CA ARG A 20 -10.47 15.51 -5.47
C ARG A 20 -10.92 16.14 -4.17
N LEU A 21 -9.97 16.41 -3.30
CA LEU A 21 -10.20 17.11 -2.04
C LEU A 21 -10.05 18.62 -2.25
N PRO A 22 -10.84 19.45 -1.57
CA PRO A 22 -10.80 20.91 -1.73
C PRO A 22 -9.46 21.50 -1.25
N ASP A 23 -8.88 20.89 -0.20
CA ASP A 23 -7.69 21.39 0.47
C ASP A 23 -6.60 20.31 0.62
N ARG A 24 -5.36 20.75 0.84
CA ARG A 24 -4.22 19.86 1.14
C ARG A 24 -4.27 19.38 2.60
N ILE A 25 -4.88 18.21 2.81
CA ILE A 25 -5.11 17.64 4.15
C ILE A 25 -4.11 16.54 4.57
N GLY A 26 -3.12 16.23 3.73
CA GLY A 26 -2.09 15.22 3.99
C GLY A 26 -2.52 13.78 3.69
N VAL A 27 -1.55 12.85 3.71
CA VAL A 27 -1.74 11.47 3.21
C VAL A 27 -2.73 10.67 4.03
N THR A 28 -2.72 10.80 5.36
CA THR A 28 -3.62 10.04 6.25
C THR A 28 -5.08 10.37 5.96
N GLN A 29 -5.41 11.67 5.90
CA GLN A 29 -6.78 12.09 5.66
C GLN A 29 -7.22 11.81 4.21
N ALA A 30 -6.32 11.91 3.25
CA ALA A 30 -6.57 11.49 1.87
C ALA A 30 -6.88 9.99 1.77
N ARG A 31 -6.11 9.14 2.45
CA ARG A 31 -6.37 7.69 2.54
C ARG A 31 -7.72 7.40 3.19
N MET A 32 -8.09 8.12 4.25
CA MET A 32 -9.40 7.97 4.90
C MET A 32 -10.56 8.39 3.98
N ALA A 33 -10.41 9.47 3.21
CA ALA A 33 -11.41 9.89 2.23
C ALA A 33 -11.61 8.84 1.12
N GLY A 34 -10.51 8.27 0.61
CA GLY A 34 -10.55 7.15 -0.33
C GLY A 34 -11.24 5.92 0.27
N SER A 35 -10.92 5.59 1.53
CA SER A 35 -11.50 4.44 2.25
C SER A 35 -13.01 4.56 2.41
N ARG A 36 -13.51 5.74 2.78
CA ARG A 36 -14.97 6.00 2.89
C ARG A 36 -15.69 5.90 1.55
N SER A 37 -14.99 6.14 0.45
CA SER A 37 -15.57 6.08 -0.89
C SER A 37 -15.52 4.65 -1.47
N ALA A 38 -14.60 3.81 -1.01
CA ALA A 38 -14.40 2.47 -1.54
C ALA A 38 -15.57 1.54 -1.23
N THR A 39 -15.89 0.65 -2.17
CA THR A 39 -17.00 -0.31 -2.08
C THR A 39 -16.54 -1.77 -1.94
N GLY A 40 -15.23 -2.02 -2.07
CA GLY A 40 -14.66 -3.37 -2.00
C GLY A 40 -14.63 -3.92 -0.57
N SER A 41 -14.64 -5.25 -0.43
CA SER A 41 -14.58 -5.93 0.88
C SER A 41 -13.19 -5.90 1.54
N VAL A 42 -12.17 -5.47 0.80
CA VAL A 42 -10.78 -5.34 1.27
C VAL A 42 -10.24 -4.00 0.78
N LEU A 43 -9.61 -3.25 1.68
CA LEU A 43 -8.90 -2.02 1.34
C LEU A 43 -7.43 -2.33 1.08
N ILE A 44 -6.90 -1.79 -0.02
CA ILE A 44 -5.49 -1.88 -0.39
C ILE A 44 -5.00 -0.45 -0.61
N PHE A 45 -3.93 -0.10 0.09
CA PHE A 45 -3.27 1.20 -0.08
C PHE A 45 -1.96 0.99 -0.83
N LEU A 46 -1.80 1.73 -1.92
CA LEU A 46 -0.56 1.81 -2.69
C LEU A 46 -0.11 3.25 -2.75
N ASP A 47 1.21 3.46 -2.79
CA ASP A 47 1.74 4.78 -3.08
C ASP A 47 1.67 5.03 -4.60
N SER A 48 1.68 6.30 -4.99
CA SER A 48 1.51 6.72 -6.39
C SER A 48 2.66 6.35 -7.32
N HIS A 49 3.72 5.75 -6.78
CA HIS A 49 4.98 5.44 -7.44
C HIS A 49 5.40 3.98 -7.20
N CYS A 50 4.42 3.10 -6.96
CA CYS A 50 4.63 1.66 -6.84
C CYS A 50 4.25 0.93 -8.14
N GLU A 51 4.91 -0.19 -8.39
CA GLU A 51 4.55 -1.14 -9.44
C GLU A 51 4.26 -2.50 -8.81
N GLY A 52 3.13 -3.12 -9.17
CA GLY A 52 2.77 -4.44 -8.69
C GLY A 52 3.38 -5.54 -9.56
N ALA A 53 4.16 -6.43 -8.95
CA ALA A 53 4.65 -7.63 -9.64
C ALA A 53 3.49 -8.55 -10.06
N PRO A 54 3.64 -9.42 -11.07
CA PRO A 54 2.59 -10.37 -11.44
C PRO A 54 2.06 -11.15 -10.22
N ASP A 55 0.74 -11.26 -10.10
CA ASP A 55 0.03 -11.98 -9.03
C ASP A 55 0.30 -11.54 -7.57
N TRP A 56 0.94 -10.38 -7.34
CA TRP A 56 1.30 -9.88 -6.00
C TRP A 56 0.14 -9.82 -4.99
N MET A 57 -1.08 -9.56 -5.46
CA MET A 57 -2.26 -9.36 -4.61
C MET A 57 -2.92 -10.67 -4.17
N ARG A 58 -2.86 -11.72 -4.99
CA ARG A 58 -3.52 -13.01 -4.72
C ARG A 58 -3.14 -13.64 -3.36
N PRO A 59 -1.84 -13.74 -2.97
CA PRO A 59 -1.47 -14.33 -1.69
C PRO A 59 -1.96 -13.50 -0.49
N LEU A 60 -1.99 -12.16 -0.62
CA LEU A 60 -2.48 -11.27 0.43
C LEU A 60 -3.99 -11.47 0.65
N LEU A 61 -4.78 -11.48 -0.43
CA LEU A 61 -6.22 -11.70 -0.35
C LEU A 61 -6.55 -13.09 0.20
N HIS A 62 -5.78 -14.12 -0.17
CA HIS A 62 -5.95 -15.46 0.39
C HIS A 62 -5.78 -15.46 1.91
N ARG A 63 -4.78 -14.75 2.44
CA ARG A 63 -4.58 -14.64 3.90
C ARG A 63 -5.72 -13.87 4.59
N ILE A 64 -6.20 -12.78 3.99
CA ILE A 64 -7.33 -12.00 4.52
C ILE A 64 -8.63 -12.80 4.52
N LYS A 65 -8.83 -13.67 3.52
CA LYS A 65 -10.00 -14.58 3.47
C LYS A 65 -10.07 -15.46 4.73
N HIS A 66 -8.94 -15.99 5.19
CA HIS A 66 -8.85 -16.83 6.39
C HIS A 66 -8.90 -16.02 7.69
N ARG A 67 -8.41 -14.78 7.69
CA ARG A 67 -8.34 -13.92 8.87
C ARG A 67 -8.68 -12.47 8.50
N ARG A 68 -9.93 -12.08 8.69
CA ARG A 68 -10.49 -10.78 8.26
C ARG A 68 -9.97 -9.57 9.03
N ASP A 69 -9.48 -9.77 10.24
CA ASP A 69 -8.84 -8.74 11.09
C ASP A 69 -7.34 -8.58 10.79
N ALA A 70 -6.78 -9.35 9.86
CA ALA A 70 -5.36 -9.27 9.51
C ALA A 70 -5.05 -7.99 8.71
N VAL A 71 -3.95 -7.34 9.08
CA VAL A 71 -3.31 -6.28 8.29
C VAL A 71 -2.02 -6.84 7.72
N LEU A 72 -1.85 -6.75 6.41
CA LEU A 72 -0.73 -7.35 5.67
C LEU A 72 -0.01 -6.30 4.85
N THR A 73 1.29 -6.51 4.66
CA THR A 73 2.15 -5.71 3.78
C THR A 73 2.95 -6.68 2.90
N PRO A 74 2.98 -6.50 1.57
CA PRO A 74 3.85 -7.29 0.71
C PRO A 74 5.32 -6.95 0.98
N VAL A 75 6.24 -7.78 0.50
CA VAL A 75 7.64 -7.37 0.39
C VAL A 75 7.73 -6.15 -0.52
N ILE A 76 8.47 -5.12 -0.09
CA ILE A 76 8.63 -3.88 -0.84
C ILE A 76 10.05 -3.83 -1.41
N ASP A 77 10.15 -4.23 -2.67
CA ASP A 77 11.36 -4.16 -3.48
C ASP A 77 11.70 -2.72 -3.87
N VAL A 78 12.89 -2.52 -4.45
CA VAL A 78 13.36 -1.18 -4.84
C VAL A 78 13.28 -1.02 -6.34
N ILE A 79 12.72 0.11 -6.77
CA ILE A 79 12.91 0.64 -8.12
C ILE A 79 13.82 1.84 -7.97
N ASN A 80 15.01 1.78 -8.58
CA ASN A 80 15.97 2.87 -8.49
C ASN A 80 15.43 4.13 -9.17
N GLU A 81 15.44 5.26 -8.47
CA GLU A 81 14.80 6.51 -8.93
C GLU A 81 15.44 7.14 -10.17
N HIS A 82 16.72 6.87 -10.45
CA HIS A 82 17.45 7.44 -11.58
C HIS A 82 17.50 6.51 -12.79
N THR A 83 17.60 5.21 -12.54
CA THR A 83 17.79 4.20 -13.60
C THR A 83 16.54 3.37 -13.87
N PHE A 84 15.51 3.49 -13.03
CA PHE A 84 14.29 2.66 -13.04
C PHE A 84 14.56 1.16 -13.00
N LYS A 85 15.76 0.73 -12.59
CA LYS A 85 16.09 -0.68 -12.46
C LYS A 85 15.44 -1.26 -11.21
N TYR A 86 14.78 -2.40 -11.41
CA TYR A 86 14.23 -3.21 -10.33
C TYR A 86 15.34 -3.95 -9.58
N GLN A 87 15.25 -3.95 -8.25
CA GLN A 87 16.14 -4.66 -7.36
C GLN A 87 15.31 -5.38 -6.30
N ALA A 88 15.28 -6.71 -6.40
CA ALA A 88 14.65 -7.56 -5.40
C ALA A 88 15.36 -7.39 -4.06
N ARG A 89 14.58 -7.34 -2.99
CA ARG A 89 15.09 -7.32 -1.63
C ARG A 89 14.99 -8.68 -0.98
N ASP A 90 16.09 -9.12 -0.41
CA ASP A 90 16.07 -10.20 0.57
C ASP A 90 15.47 -9.67 1.88
N VAL A 91 14.36 -10.28 2.29
CA VAL A 91 13.70 -9.91 3.54
C VAL A 91 14.42 -10.61 4.69
N GLN A 92 15.17 -9.83 5.45
CA GLN A 92 15.65 -10.26 6.76
C GLN A 92 14.67 -9.81 7.84
N TRP A 93 14.23 -10.76 8.66
CA TRP A 93 13.35 -10.51 9.79
C TRP A 93 14.19 -10.15 11.01
N ASP A 94 14.31 -8.86 11.26
CA ASP A 94 14.92 -8.38 12.49
C ASP A 94 13.91 -8.39 13.63
N SER A 95 14.36 -8.78 14.82
CA SER A 95 13.56 -8.69 16.03
C SER A 95 13.26 -7.23 16.36
N ALA A 96 12.03 -6.97 16.82
CA ALA A 96 11.64 -5.65 17.32
C ALA A 96 12.61 -5.16 18.41
N PRO A 97 12.98 -3.86 18.44
CA PRO A 97 13.77 -3.31 19.54
C PRO A 97 13.05 -3.49 20.89
N GLU A 98 13.82 -3.74 21.96
CA GLU A 98 13.28 -4.06 23.29
C GLU A 98 12.33 -2.98 23.84
N ARG A 99 12.64 -1.70 23.56
CA ARG A 99 11.76 -0.56 23.89
C ARG A 99 10.37 -0.71 23.26
N GLU A 100 10.30 -1.17 22.01
CA GLU A 100 9.04 -1.29 21.28
C GLU A 100 8.25 -2.53 21.73
N LYS A 101 8.93 -3.62 22.08
CA LYS A 101 8.31 -4.79 22.71
C LYS A 101 7.64 -4.43 24.03
N LYS A 102 8.34 -3.69 24.90
CA LYS A 102 7.81 -3.23 26.19
C LYS A 102 6.64 -2.25 26.03
N ARG A 103 6.69 -1.36 25.04
CA ARG A 103 5.61 -0.40 24.76
C ARG A 103 4.35 -1.07 24.21
N ARG A 104 4.50 -2.10 23.36
CA ARG A 104 3.38 -2.70 22.61
C ARG A 104 2.74 -3.91 23.28
N GLY A 105 3.44 -4.59 24.18
CA GLY A 105 2.95 -5.83 24.79
C GLY A 105 2.66 -6.96 23.78
N SER A 106 3.13 -6.85 22.53
CA SER A 106 2.95 -7.84 21.47
C SER A 106 4.25 -8.03 20.67
N ASN A 107 4.50 -9.27 20.25
CA ASN A 107 5.77 -9.70 19.63
C ASN A 107 5.85 -9.45 18.11
N ILE A 108 4.84 -8.82 17.50
CA ILE A 108 4.78 -8.63 16.05
C ILE A 108 5.17 -7.17 15.73
N SER A 109 6.31 -6.98 15.07
CA SER A 109 6.72 -5.67 14.53
C SER A 109 6.71 -5.70 13.00
N PRO A 110 5.92 -4.83 12.33
CA PRO A 110 6.00 -4.64 10.89
C PRO A 110 7.05 -3.58 10.48
N THR A 111 7.79 -3.02 11.45
CA THR A 111 8.66 -1.86 11.21
C THR A 111 10.11 -2.26 10.97
N ARG A 112 10.56 -2.06 9.73
CA ARG A 112 11.98 -2.04 9.34
C ARG A 112 12.64 -0.72 9.78
N ARG A 113 13.84 -0.76 10.35
CA ARG A 113 14.68 0.44 10.55
C ARG A 113 15.07 1.00 9.19
N VAL A 114 14.81 2.29 8.98
CA VAL A 114 15.49 3.07 7.94
C VAL A 114 16.93 3.25 8.45
N HIS A 115 17.88 2.63 7.75
CA HIS A 115 19.29 3.00 7.85
C HIS A 115 19.56 4.13 6.87
#